data_AF-A0A512C213-F1
#
_entry.id   AF-A0A512C213-F1
#
_cell.length_a   1.000
_cell.length_b   1.000
_cell.length_c   1.000
_cell.angle_alpha   90.00
_cell.angle_beta   90.00
_cell.angle_gamma   90.00
#
_symmetry.space_group_name_H-M   'P 1'
#
loop_
_entity.id
_entity.type
_entity.pdbx_description
1 polymer ?
#
loop_
_entity_poly.entity_id
_entity_poly.type
_entity_poly.pdbx_seq_one_letter_code
_entity_poly.pdbx_strand_id
1 'polypeptide(L)'
;MNERSPRRTHWDVREVALLGAFLGGFAGMVWKMSEIFLADLSDLATAQLEPLGDMITEIASAALGGAVLLAVVAAIRNRILK
;
A
#
# COMPACT_ATOMS: atom_id res chain seq x y z
N MET A 1 13.82 -26.23 34.82
CA MET A 1 13.84 -24.89 34.20
C MET A 1 13.45 -25.09 32.74
N ASN A 2 12.26 -24.63 32.33
CA ASN A 2 11.81 -24.79 30.93
C ASN A 2 12.43 -23.68 30.08
N GLU A 3 13.50 -24.01 29.37
CA GLU A 3 14.06 -23.17 28.31
C GLU A 3 13.03 -23.07 27.19
N ARG A 4 12.18 -22.03 27.23
CA ARG A 4 11.37 -21.67 26.06
C ARG A 4 12.36 -21.08 25.05
N SER A 5 12.77 -21.88 24.07
CA SER A 5 13.46 -21.37 22.88
C SER A 5 12.68 -20.15 22.36
N PRO A 6 13.31 -19.00 22.09
CA PRO A 6 12.60 -17.87 21.51
C PRO A 6 12.00 -18.35 20.19
N ARG A 7 10.66 -18.43 20.11
CA ARG A 7 9.97 -18.74 18.86
C ARG A 7 10.39 -17.67 17.86
N ARG A 8 11.25 -18.02 16.91
CA ARG A 8 11.59 -17.15 15.79
C ARG A 8 10.31 -16.93 14.98
N THR A 9 9.68 -15.78 15.17
CA THR A 9 8.50 -15.39 14.41
C THR A 9 8.91 -15.25 12.95
N HIS A 10 8.46 -16.14 12.08
CA HIS A 10 8.62 -16.04 10.63
C HIS A 10 7.44 -15.25 10.06
N TRP A 11 7.69 -14.25 9.23
CA TRP A 11 6.61 -13.51 8.57
C TRP A 11 6.17 -14.24 7.31
N ASP A 12 4.87 -14.42 7.11
CA ASP A 12 4.35 -14.86 5.82
C ASP A 12 4.43 -13.70 4.83
N VAL A 13 5.32 -13.82 3.84
CA VAL A 13 5.55 -12.79 2.83
C VAL A 13 4.28 -12.51 2.03
N ARG A 14 3.43 -13.52 1.80
CA ARG A 14 2.18 -13.35 1.04
C ARG A 14 1.16 -12.55 1.82
N GLU A 15 0.95 -12.87 3.10
CA GLU A 15 0.02 -12.12 3.96
C GLU A 15 0.48 -10.67 4.13
N VAL A 16 1.78 -10.46 4.32
CA VAL A 16 2.36 -9.13 4.48
C VAL A 16 2.31 -8.33 3.17
N ALA A 17 2.47 -8.99 2.00
CA ALA A 17 2.27 -8.35 0.70
C ALA A 17 0.81 -7.94 0.48
N LEU A 18 -0.16 -8.77 0.89
CA LEU A 18 -1.59 -8.42 0.83
C LEU A 18 -1.90 -7.22 1.72
N LEU A 19 -1.34 -7.17 2.92
CA LEU A 19 -1.45 -6.00 3.80
C LEU A 19 -0.86 -4.76 3.12
N GLY A 20 0.26 -4.91 2.42
CA GLY A 20 0.89 -3.83 1.66
C GLY A 20 0.02 -3.34 0.51
N ALA A 21 -0.60 -4.27 -0.22
CA ALA A 21 -1.55 -3.94 -1.28
C ALA A 21 -2.72 -3.12 -0.74
N PHE A 22 -3.28 -3.55 0.39
CA PHE A 22 -4.40 -2.86 1.03
C PHE A 22 -4.01 -1.44 1.49
N LEU A 23 -2.89 -1.30 2.19
CA LEU A 23 -2.42 0.00 2.68
C LEU A 23 -2.05 0.95 1.54
N GLY A 24 -1.38 0.44 0.49
CA GLY A 24 -1.03 1.21 -0.69
C GLY A 24 -2.25 1.68 -1.47
N GLY A 25 -3.22 0.79 -1.70
CA GLY A 25 -4.47 1.14 -2.37
C GLY A 25 -5.30 2.13 -1.57
N PHE A 26 -5.38 1.97 -0.25
CA PHE A 26 -6.06 2.92 0.64
C PHE A 26 -5.41 4.30 0.61
N ALA A 27 -4.07 4.37 0.67
CA ALA A 27 -3.34 5.62 0.56
C ALA A 27 -3.58 6.32 -0.80
N GLY A 28 -3.54 5.57 -1.90
CA GLY A 28 -3.86 6.10 -3.24
C GLY A 28 -5.29 6.62 -3.34
N MET A 29 -6.26 5.91 -2.74
CA MET A 29 -7.64 6.37 -2.68
C MET A 29 -7.80 7.67 -1.88
N VAL A 30 -7.16 7.76 -0.71
CA VAL A 30 -7.17 8.98 0.12
C VAL A 30 -6.53 10.14 -0.62
N TRP A 31 -5.42 9.90 -1.32
CA TRP A 31 -4.75 10.91 -2.14
C TRP A 31 -5.70 11.45 -3.22
N LYS A 32 -6.32 10.58 -4.02
CA LYS A 32 -7.27 11.00 -5.05
C LYS A 32 -8.48 11.74 -4.51
N MET A 33 -9.03 11.29 -3.37
CA MET A 33 -10.10 12.02 -2.70
C MET A 33 -9.61 13.41 -2.26
N SER A 34 -8.40 13.52 -1.72
CA SER A 34 -7.86 14.82 -1.31
C SER A 34 -7.65 15.77 -2.49
N GLU A 35 -7.24 15.26 -3.67
CA GLU A 35 -7.15 16.06 -4.90
C GLU A 35 -8.53 16.61 -5.29
N ILE A 36 -9.58 15.80 -5.21
CA ILE A 36 -10.96 16.24 -5.52
C ILE A 36 -11.47 17.25 -4.49
N PHE A 37 -11.21 17.04 -3.20
CA PHE A 37 -11.71 17.91 -2.13
C PHE A 37 -10.95 19.23 -2.02
N LEU A 38 -9.67 19.27 -2.40
CA LEU A 38 -8.81 20.44 -2.35
C LEU A 38 -8.70 21.17 -3.69
N ALA A 39 -9.16 20.56 -4.78
CA ALA A 39 -9.31 21.25 -6.06
C ALA A 39 -10.22 22.47 -5.88
N ASP A 40 -9.75 23.62 -6.32
CA ASP A 40 -10.53 24.85 -6.29
C ASP A 40 -11.78 24.64 -7.17
N LEU A 41 -12.96 25.07 -6.72
CA LEU A 41 -14.22 24.80 -7.44
C LEU A 41 -14.22 25.40 -8.86
N SER A 42 -13.39 26.42 -9.09
CA SER A 42 -13.07 26.99 -10.40
C SER A 42 -12.30 26.02 -11.29
N ASP A 43 -11.33 25.30 -10.74
CA ASP A 43 -10.57 24.26 -11.44
C ASP A 43 -11.43 23.03 -11.70
N LEU A 44 -12.35 22.62 -10.82
CA LEU A 44 -13.29 21.51 -11.11
C LEU A 44 -14.25 21.79 -12.29
N ALA A 45 -14.52 23.06 -12.60
CA ALA A 45 -15.37 23.45 -13.72
C ALA A 45 -14.62 23.41 -15.08
N THR A 46 -13.29 23.56 -15.07
CA THR A 46 -12.41 23.48 -16.25
C THR A 46 -11.60 22.18 -16.33
N ALA A 47 -11.45 21.49 -15.21
CA ALA A 47 -10.85 20.18 -15.10
C ALA A 47 -11.85 19.22 -15.73
N GLN A 48 -11.50 18.78 -16.93
CA GLN A 48 -11.99 17.51 -17.41
C GLN A 48 -11.68 16.51 -16.30
N LEU A 49 -12.73 16.05 -15.60
CA LEU A 49 -12.65 15.00 -14.59
C LEU A 49 -11.66 13.96 -15.10
N GLU A 50 -10.60 13.72 -14.33
CA GLU A 50 -9.58 12.74 -14.69
C GLU A 50 -10.29 11.42 -15.07
N PRO A 51 -9.97 10.81 -16.22
CA PRO A 51 -10.65 9.60 -16.64
C PRO A 51 -10.61 8.57 -15.52
N LEU A 52 -11.75 7.94 -15.22
CA LEU A 52 -11.84 6.91 -14.17
C LEU A 52 -10.76 5.82 -14.29
N GLY A 53 -10.32 5.53 -15.52
CA GLY A 53 -9.22 4.61 -15.79
C GLY A 53 -7.88 5.05 -15.20
N ASP A 54 -7.56 6.34 -15.24
CA ASP A 54 -6.30 6.88 -14.71
C ASP A 54 -6.33 6.85 -13.17
N MET A 55 -7.46 7.22 -12.57
CA MET A 55 -7.65 7.09 -11.11
C MET A 55 -7.48 5.64 -10.63
N ILE A 56 -8.09 4.69 -11.34
CA ILE A 56 -7.96 3.25 -11.03
C ILE A 56 -6.50 2.80 -11.19
N THR A 57 -5.83 3.26 -12.24
CA THR A 57 -4.43 2.90 -12.51
C THR A 57 -3.50 3.43 -11.42
N GLU A 58 -3.72 4.64 -10.93
CA GLU A 58 -2.93 5.23 -9.86
C GLU A 58 -3.15 4.50 -8.52
N ILE A 59 -4.41 4.21 -8.16
CA ILE A 59 -4.74 3.43 -6.97
C ILE A 59 -4.14 2.01 -7.06
N ALA A 60 -4.24 1.37 -8.22
CA ALA A 60 -3.69 0.03 -8.45
C ALA A 60 -2.16 0.03 -8.37
N SER A 61 -1.49 1.03 -8.92
CA SER A 61 -0.03 1.14 -8.85
C SER A 61 0.45 1.47 -7.43
N ALA A 62 -0.28 2.30 -6.67
CA ALA A 62 -0.03 2.51 -5.24
C ALA A 62 -0.20 1.20 -4.43
N ALA A 63 -1.24 0.41 -4.71
CA ALA A 63 -1.44 -0.90 -4.11
C ALA A 63 -0.27 -1.86 -4.43
N LEU A 64 0.11 -1.99 -5.70
CA LEU A 64 1.24 -2.83 -6.10
C LEU A 64 2.55 -2.38 -5.43
N GLY A 65 2.80 -1.07 -5.38
CA GLY A 65 3.95 -0.50 -4.68
C GLY A 65 3.98 -0.87 -3.20
N GLY A 66 2.86 -0.70 -2.50
CA GLY A 66 2.72 -1.10 -1.10
C GLY A 66 2.94 -2.60 -0.88
N ALA A 67 2.41 -3.44 -1.77
CA ALA A 67 2.57 -4.89 -1.73
C ALA A 67 4.04 -5.29 -1.84
N VAL A 68 4.75 -4.74 -2.82
CA VAL A 68 6.17 -5.00 -3.06
C VAL A 68 7.01 -4.53 -1.88
N LEU A 69 6.77 -3.31 -1.38
CA LEU A 69 7.51 -2.76 -0.24
C LEU A 69 7.41 -3.66 0.99
N LEU A 70 6.20 -4.05 1.37
CA LEU A 70 6.01 -4.91 2.55
C LEU A 70 6.51 -6.35 2.31
N ALA A 71 6.38 -6.88 1.10
CA ALA A 71 6.99 -8.17 0.75
C ALA A 71 8.52 -8.15 0.92
N VAL A 72 9.18 -7.08 0.49
CA VAL A 72 10.63 -6.89 0.64
C VAL A 72 11.00 -6.78 2.12
N VAL A 73 10.26 -6.00 2.91
CA VAL A 73 10.48 -5.89 4.36
C VAL A 73 10.35 -7.25 5.04
N ALA A 74 9.31 -8.02 4.71
CA ALA A 74 9.11 -9.37 5.25
C ALA A 74 10.27 -10.31 4.86
N ALA A 75 10.71 -10.28 3.60
CA ALA A 75 11.81 -11.10 3.11
C ALA A 75 13.15 -10.74 3.80
N ILE A 76 13.45 -9.45 3.96
CA ILE A 76 14.65 -8.98 4.67
C ILE A 76 14.60 -9.41 6.13
N ARG A 77 13.48 -9.18 6.82
CA ARG A 77 13.29 -9.58 8.22
C ARG A 77 13.49 -11.09 8.40
N ASN A 78 12.90 -11.89 7.52
CA ASN A 78 13.04 -13.35 7.55
C ASN A 78 14.47 -13.81 7.26
N ARG A 79 15.26 -13.06 6.50
CA ARG A 79 16.69 -13.35 6.29
C ARG A 79 17.55 -12.95 7.49
N ILE A 80 17.26 -11.84 8.15
CA ILE A 80 18.04 -11.34 9.31
C ILE A 80 17.76 -12.17 10.57
N LEU A 81 16.52 -12.64 10.75
CA LEU A 81 16.12 -13.43 11.92
C LEU A 81 16.25 -14.95 11.72
N LYS A 82 16.79 -15.38 10.56
CA LYS A 82 17.24 -16.76 10.31
C LYS A 82 18.51 -17.09 11.11
#